data_AF-A0A7C1EWD7-F1
#
_entry.id   AF-A0A7C1EWD7-F1
#
_cell.length_a   1.000
_cell.length_b   1.000
_cell.length_c   1.000
_cell.angle_alpha   90.00
_cell.angle_beta   90.00
_cell.angle_gamma   90.00
#
_symmetry.space_group_name_H-M   'P 1'
#
loop_
_entity.id
_entity.type
_entity.pdbx_description
1 polymer ?
#
loop_
_entity_poly.entity_id
_entity_poly.type
_entity_poly.pdbx_seq_one_letter_code
_entity_poly.pdbx_strand_id
1 'polypeptide(L)'
;MSKDRIIINFTGDISLTGIFYDKVSINSEIFDNKIRIILSNSDYNLCNLEGPTISNKNISKADINIISPANSIKYLRERGFNIYNLANNHIFDFGIEGFLNTRDAILKERCQYFGAGENIKEASKILYIKKNNIVVSVIGLCHKEGLIAGENTPGIFCDEYFDVVKEKVKEAKKESNFVILNYHGGEEYTIIPRPKRRKFLKRLIDVGGDIIIAHHSHVFQGIESFNNKIIFYSLGNFVFDIPYHRKFAFTNMGAIVNFSFTMNNYTYKLFPIYINRESGMIEFSDSDFTKHIYNISSFSKKFYTNWIRDANRVFFNKNLTNNQVNVIEKPKKNKLIRYFFSKEKYIYLYHIMKDKVRRPIFISAIIYKLLNRLGLMN
;
A
#
# COMPACT_ATOMS: atom_id res chain seq x y z
N MET A 1 -29.97 19.91 -14.29
CA MET A 1 -28.78 19.42 -15.04
C MET A 1 -27.83 18.77 -14.04
N SER A 2 -27.64 17.46 -14.08
CA SER A 2 -26.62 16.81 -13.26
C SER A 2 -25.26 17.35 -13.69
N LYS A 3 -24.48 17.93 -12.77
CA LYS A 3 -23.12 18.40 -13.06
C LYS A 3 -22.32 17.24 -13.64
N ASP A 4 -21.70 17.45 -14.80
CA ASP A 4 -20.73 16.51 -15.36
C ASP A 4 -19.72 16.14 -14.28
N ARG A 5 -19.63 14.85 -13.97
CA ARG A 5 -18.74 14.32 -12.95
C ARG A 5 -18.26 12.92 -13.29
N ILE A 6 -17.07 12.60 -12.80
CA ILE A 6 -16.52 11.25 -12.76
C ILE A 6 -16.35 10.80 -11.32
N ILE A 7 -16.82 9.60 -11.02
CA ILE A 7 -16.76 8.99 -9.69
C ILE A 7 -15.74 7.85 -9.72
N ILE A 8 -14.68 7.96 -8.91
CA ILE A 8 -13.62 6.96 -8.84
C ILE A 8 -13.48 6.49 -7.40
N ASN A 9 -13.64 5.20 -7.18
CA ASN A 9 -13.30 4.55 -5.92
C ASN A 9 -11.83 4.14 -5.92
N PHE A 10 -11.15 4.37 -4.80
CA PHE A 10 -9.81 3.87 -4.51
C PHE A 10 -9.90 2.98 -3.28
N THR A 11 -9.50 1.73 -3.42
CA THR A 11 -9.43 0.79 -2.29
C THR A 11 -8.02 0.71 -1.74
N GLY A 12 -7.88 0.15 -0.54
CA GLY A 12 -6.60 -0.31 -0.01
C GLY A 12 -5.99 -1.50 -0.76
N ASP A 13 -4.99 -2.11 -0.15
CA ASP A 13 -4.23 -3.22 -0.72
C ASP A 13 -5.11 -4.46 -0.92
N ILE A 14 -5.09 -5.01 -2.13
CA ILE A 14 -5.78 -6.23 -2.52
C ILE A 14 -4.75 -7.31 -2.81
N SER A 15 -4.78 -8.35 -2.00
CA SER A 15 -4.19 -9.63 -2.30
C SER A 15 -5.11 -10.76 -1.84
N LEU A 16 -5.51 -11.62 -2.79
CA LEU A 16 -6.48 -12.69 -2.56
C LEU A 16 -5.79 -13.91 -1.95
N THR A 17 -5.24 -13.71 -0.76
CA THR A 17 -4.48 -14.67 0.03
C THR A 17 -5.34 -15.33 1.10
N GLY A 18 -4.84 -16.42 1.69
CA GLY A 18 -5.50 -17.11 2.81
C GLY A 18 -6.93 -17.52 2.47
N ILE A 19 -7.88 -17.21 3.36
CA ILE A 19 -9.30 -17.53 3.15
C ILE A 19 -9.88 -16.98 1.84
N PHE A 20 -9.37 -15.82 1.38
CA PHE A 20 -9.83 -15.21 0.13
C PHE A 20 -9.33 -15.97 -1.09
N TYR A 21 -8.16 -16.60 -1.02
CA TYR A 21 -7.67 -17.47 -2.09
C TYR A 21 -8.67 -18.60 -2.35
N ASP A 22 -9.08 -19.29 -1.28
CA ASP A 22 -9.97 -20.45 -1.38
C ASP A 22 -11.37 -20.03 -1.87
N LYS A 23 -11.93 -18.95 -1.32
CA LYS A 23 -13.24 -18.43 -1.73
C LYS A 23 -13.25 -17.97 -3.19
N VAL A 24 -12.26 -17.18 -3.60
CA VAL A 24 -12.20 -16.68 -4.98
C VAL A 24 -11.94 -17.81 -5.97
N SER A 25 -11.14 -18.82 -5.63
CA SER A 25 -10.88 -19.98 -6.50
C SER A 25 -12.16 -20.69 -6.93
N ILE A 26 -13.18 -20.71 -6.07
CA ILE A 26 -14.51 -21.29 -6.37
C ILE A 26 -15.59 -20.22 -6.71
N ASN A 27 -15.17 -18.98 -6.98
CA ASN A 27 -16.03 -17.83 -7.29
C ASN A 27 -17.06 -17.48 -6.20
N SER A 28 -16.78 -17.77 -4.93
CA SER A 28 -17.63 -17.41 -3.79
C SER A 28 -17.61 -15.89 -3.55
N GLU A 29 -18.73 -15.33 -3.10
CA GLU A 29 -18.81 -13.90 -2.75
C GLU A 29 -17.94 -13.56 -1.52
N ILE A 30 -17.19 -12.45 -1.61
CA ILE A 30 -16.37 -11.92 -0.52
C ILE A 30 -16.79 -10.51 -0.11
N PHE A 31 -17.67 -9.83 -0.85
CA PHE A 31 -18.12 -8.48 -0.52
C PHE A 31 -19.54 -8.48 0.04
N ASP A 32 -19.76 -7.83 1.17
CA ASP A 32 -21.11 -7.62 1.68
C ASP A 32 -21.96 -6.75 0.72
N ASN A 33 -23.27 -6.70 0.96
CA ASN A 33 -24.19 -5.94 0.11
C ASN A 33 -23.87 -4.44 0.07
N LYS A 34 -23.43 -3.83 1.17
CA LYS A 34 -23.12 -2.39 1.23
C LYS A 34 -21.88 -2.07 0.42
N ILE A 35 -20.82 -2.89 0.54
CA ILE A 35 -19.60 -2.78 -0.25
C ILE A 35 -19.92 -2.92 -1.73
N ARG A 36 -20.72 -3.92 -2.13
CA ARG A 36 -21.16 -4.10 -3.52
C ARG A 36 -21.89 -2.87 -4.06
N ILE A 37 -22.80 -2.27 -3.28
CA ILE A 37 -23.52 -1.04 -3.64
C ILE A 37 -22.56 0.14 -3.81
N ILE A 38 -21.54 0.28 -2.95
CA ILE A 38 -20.53 1.34 -3.06
C ILE A 38 -19.71 1.18 -4.35
N LEU A 39 -19.28 -0.04 -4.64
CA LEU A 39 -18.48 -0.35 -5.84
C LEU A 39 -19.30 -0.14 -7.13
N SER A 40 -20.58 -0.53 -7.15
CA SER A 40 -21.45 -0.38 -8.32
C SER A 40 -21.89 1.05 -8.60
N ASN A 41 -21.85 1.94 -7.60
CA ASN A 41 -22.22 3.36 -7.74
C ASN A 41 -21.04 4.27 -8.09
N SER A 42 -20.04 3.74 -8.80
CA SER A 42 -18.88 4.48 -9.29
C SER A 42 -18.65 4.20 -10.77
N ASP A 43 -17.94 5.10 -11.45
CA ASP A 43 -17.55 4.90 -12.86
C ASP A 43 -16.33 3.96 -12.95
N TYR A 44 -15.41 4.07 -12.00
CA TYR A 44 -14.19 3.28 -11.93
C TYR A 44 -13.90 2.86 -10.50
N ASN A 45 -13.44 1.62 -10.33
CA ASN A 45 -12.89 1.12 -9.07
C ASN A 45 -11.43 0.76 -9.31
N LEU A 46 -10.55 1.54 -8.68
CA LEU A 46 -9.11 1.39 -8.71
C LEU A 46 -8.62 0.71 -7.42
N CYS A 47 -7.75 -0.27 -7.56
CA CYS A 47 -7.12 -0.93 -6.41
C CYS A 47 -5.60 -1.04 -6.55
N ASN A 48 -4.89 -1.20 -5.44
CA ASN A 48 -3.52 -1.69 -5.44
C ASN A 48 -3.54 -3.21 -5.42
N LEU A 49 -3.19 -3.85 -6.54
CA LEU A 49 -3.14 -5.30 -6.66
C LEU A 49 -1.74 -5.79 -6.26
N GLU A 50 -1.64 -6.28 -5.04
CA GLU A 50 -0.39 -6.64 -4.40
C GLU A 50 -0.13 -8.14 -4.53
N GLY A 51 0.84 -8.48 -5.37
CA GLY A 51 1.15 -9.84 -5.75
C GLY A 51 0.48 -10.29 -7.05
N PRO A 52 1.09 -11.23 -7.78
CA PRO A 52 0.57 -11.70 -9.06
C PRO A 52 -0.62 -12.65 -8.92
N THR A 53 -1.39 -12.75 -10.00
CA THR A 53 -2.47 -13.72 -10.20
C THR A 53 -1.95 -14.84 -11.09
N ILE A 54 -1.76 -16.05 -10.56
CA ILE A 54 -1.16 -17.16 -11.31
C ILE A 54 -1.92 -18.47 -11.13
N SER A 55 -1.83 -19.33 -12.15
CA SER A 55 -2.36 -20.70 -12.14
C SER A 55 -1.34 -21.72 -11.62
N ASN A 56 -0.04 -21.44 -11.74
CA ASN A 56 1.03 -22.38 -11.44
C ASN A 56 1.94 -21.86 -10.32
N LYS A 57 2.04 -22.59 -9.21
CA LYS A 57 2.79 -22.18 -8.00
C LYS A 57 4.29 -22.52 -8.05
N ASN A 58 4.80 -23.07 -9.15
CA ASN A 58 6.13 -23.68 -9.21
C ASN A 58 7.31 -22.69 -9.27
N ILE A 59 7.09 -21.37 -9.34
CA ILE A 59 8.15 -20.36 -9.45
C ILE A 59 8.03 -19.37 -8.28
N SER A 60 8.67 -19.65 -7.14
CA SER A 60 8.55 -18.81 -5.94
C SER A 60 9.88 -18.15 -5.59
N LYS A 61 9.85 -16.89 -5.16
CA LYS A 61 10.94 -16.26 -4.41
C LYS A 61 10.74 -16.58 -2.91
N ALA A 62 11.80 -16.91 -2.18
CA ALA A 62 11.69 -17.47 -0.82
C ALA A 62 11.03 -16.53 0.23
N ASP A 63 10.70 -17.15 1.39
CA ASP A 63 10.13 -16.69 2.67
C ASP A 63 8.61 -16.41 2.76
N ILE A 64 8.03 -15.45 2.01
CA ILE A 64 6.57 -15.22 1.95
C ILE A 64 6.20 -14.83 0.52
N ASN A 65 5.51 -15.71 -0.19
CA ASN A 65 4.98 -15.40 -1.51
C ASN A 65 3.54 -14.91 -1.40
N ILE A 66 3.30 -13.70 -1.87
CA ILE A 66 1.96 -13.18 -1.99
C ILE A 66 1.41 -13.60 -3.36
N ILE A 67 0.31 -14.36 -3.34
CA ILE A 67 -0.29 -14.98 -4.53
C ILE A 67 -1.80 -14.88 -4.48
N SER A 68 -2.39 -14.56 -5.62
CA SER A 68 -3.84 -14.60 -5.84
C SER A 68 -4.23 -15.70 -6.85
N PRO A 69 -5.44 -16.29 -6.78
CA PRO A 69 -5.90 -17.30 -7.73
C PRO A 69 -5.85 -16.83 -9.20
N ALA A 70 -5.75 -17.74 -10.16
CA ALA A 70 -5.70 -17.38 -11.59
C ALA A 70 -6.95 -16.63 -12.09
N ASN A 71 -8.12 -16.90 -11.50
CA ASN A 71 -9.38 -16.25 -11.88
C ASN A 71 -9.60 -14.89 -11.18
N SER A 72 -8.63 -14.41 -10.40
CA SER A 72 -8.74 -13.18 -9.58
C SER A 72 -9.14 -11.94 -10.36
N ILE A 73 -8.51 -11.68 -11.51
CA ILE A 73 -8.82 -10.49 -12.30
C ILE A 73 -10.26 -10.53 -12.81
N LYS A 74 -10.69 -11.68 -13.34
CA LYS A 74 -12.07 -11.88 -13.79
C LYS A 74 -13.05 -11.71 -12.63
N TYR A 75 -12.75 -12.33 -11.48
CA TYR A 75 -13.54 -12.23 -10.26
C TYR A 75 -13.75 -10.78 -9.82
N LEU A 76 -12.67 -10.01 -9.74
CA LEU A 76 -12.69 -8.60 -9.35
C LEU A 76 -13.40 -7.75 -10.40
N ARG A 77 -13.21 -8.05 -11.70
CA ARG A 77 -13.88 -7.36 -12.81
C ARG A 77 -15.40 -7.50 -12.77
N GLU A 78 -15.90 -8.70 -12.49
CA GLU A 78 -17.34 -8.97 -12.33
C GLU A 78 -17.95 -8.22 -11.13
N ARG A 79 -17.11 -7.75 -10.19
CA ARG A 79 -17.49 -6.97 -9.00
C ARG A 79 -17.16 -5.47 -9.10
N GLY A 80 -16.82 -5.01 -10.31
CA GLY A 80 -16.67 -3.59 -10.64
C GLY A 80 -15.25 -3.05 -10.67
N PHE A 81 -14.23 -3.83 -10.30
CA PHE A 81 -12.82 -3.41 -10.40
C PHE A 81 -12.37 -3.39 -11.85
N ASN A 82 -11.75 -2.28 -12.27
CA ASN A 82 -11.36 -2.08 -13.67
C ASN A 82 -10.01 -1.38 -13.84
N ILE A 83 -9.39 -0.89 -12.77
CA ILE A 83 -8.06 -0.28 -12.80
C ILE A 83 -7.19 -0.85 -11.69
N TYR A 84 -5.97 -1.27 -12.03
CA TYR A 84 -5.05 -1.94 -11.11
C TYR A 84 -3.70 -1.19 -11.03
N ASN A 85 -3.34 -0.70 -9.84
CA ASN A 85 -1.97 -0.30 -9.57
C ASN A 85 -1.11 -1.55 -9.37
N LEU A 86 -0.03 -1.65 -10.14
CA LEU A 86 0.96 -2.73 -10.06
C LEU A 86 2.32 -2.23 -9.54
N ALA A 87 2.47 -0.92 -9.25
CA ALA A 87 3.67 -0.41 -8.58
C ALA A 87 3.67 -0.84 -7.11
N ASN A 88 4.08 -2.07 -6.82
CA ASN A 88 4.28 -2.59 -5.46
C ASN A 88 5.42 -3.61 -5.42
N ASN A 89 5.91 -3.88 -4.22
CA ASN A 89 7.04 -4.77 -3.97
C ASN A 89 6.76 -6.25 -4.34
N HIS A 90 5.49 -6.66 -4.39
CA HIS A 90 5.09 -8.06 -4.53
C HIS A 90 4.67 -8.50 -5.93
N ILE A 91 4.42 -7.59 -6.88
CA ILE A 91 3.92 -7.97 -8.22
C ILE A 91 4.87 -8.93 -8.99
N PHE A 92 6.16 -8.95 -8.63
CA PHE A 92 7.19 -9.82 -9.20
C PHE A 92 7.59 -11.00 -8.28
N ASP A 93 6.80 -11.36 -7.27
CA ASP A 93 7.11 -12.48 -6.35
C ASP A 93 7.28 -13.82 -7.07
N PHE A 94 6.55 -14.00 -8.18
CA PHE A 94 6.64 -15.16 -9.07
C PHE A 94 7.41 -14.84 -10.36
N GLY A 95 8.36 -13.92 -10.27
CA GLY A 95 9.21 -13.48 -11.37
C GLY A 95 8.46 -12.70 -12.45
N ILE A 96 9.14 -12.53 -13.59
CA ILE A 96 8.61 -11.80 -14.75
C ILE A 96 7.36 -12.51 -15.30
N GLU A 97 7.34 -13.84 -15.30
CA GLU A 97 6.19 -14.62 -15.76
C GLU A 97 4.92 -14.34 -14.94
N GLY A 98 5.03 -14.26 -13.60
CA GLY A 98 3.91 -13.89 -12.74
C GLY A 98 3.32 -12.52 -13.07
N PHE A 99 4.19 -11.53 -13.32
CA PHE A 99 3.78 -10.20 -13.76
C PHE A 99 3.09 -10.24 -15.14
N LEU A 100 3.70 -10.88 -16.14
CA LEU A 100 3.15 -10.97 -17.49
C LEU A 100 1.79 -11.67 -17.51
N ASN A 101 1.64 -12.78 -16.79
CA ASN A 101 0.35 -13.48 -16.64
C ASN A 101 -0.73 -12.58 -16.02
N THR A 102 -0.36 -11.81 -15.00
CA THR A 102 -1.27 -10.86 -14.34
C THR A 102 -1.68 -9.74 -15.29
N ARG A 103 -0.71 -9.15 -16.00
CA ARG A 103 -0.93 -8.12 -17.01
C ARG A 103 -1.87 -8.61 -18.12
N ASP A 104 -1.61 -9.80 -18.65
CA ASP A 104 -2.38 -10.35 -19.76
C ASP A 104 -3.81 -10.70 -19.31
N ALA A 105 -3.99 -11.16 -18.08
CA ALA A 105 -5.32 -11.34 -17.48
C ALA A 105 -6.07 -10.00 -17.35
N ILE A 106 -5.41 -8.92 -16.91
CA ILE A 106 -6.00 -7.56 -16.84
C ILE A 106 -6.46 -7.11 -18.23
N LEU A 107 -5.60 -7.24 -19.24
CA LEU A 107 -5.92 -6.82 -20.61
C LEU A 107 -7.05 -7.67 -21.22
N LYS A 108 -7.06 -9.00 -20.97
CA LYS A 108 -8.11 -9.91 -21.41
C LYS A 108 -9.49 -9.52 -20.88
N GLU A 109 -9.57 -9.10 -19.63
CA GLU A 109 -10.80 -8.64 -18.98
C GLU A 109 -11.14 -7.16 -19.31
N ARG A 110 -10.47 -6.56 -20.31
CA ARG A 110 -10.63 -5.16 -20.75
C ARG A 110 -10.45 -4.15 -19.61
N CYS A 111 -9.56 -4.48 -18.68
CA CYS A 111 -9.17 -3.61 -17.57
C CYS A 111 -7.88 -2.86 -17.91
N GLN A 112 -7.55 -1.89 -17.07
CA GLN A 112 -6.35 -1.07 -17.22
C GLN A 112 -5.41 -1.29 -16.03
N TYR A 113 -4.11 -1.11 -16.25
CA TYR A 113 -3.11 -1.13 -15.19
C TYR A 113 -2.08 -0.03 -15.39
N PHE A 114 -1.30 0.23 -14.34
CA PHE A 114 -0.21 1.19 -14.35
C PHE A 114 0.83 0.87 -13.26
N GLY A 115 2.00 1.50 -13.31
CA GLY A 115 3.00 1.42 -12.24
C GLY A 115 4.02 0.28 -12.36
N ALA A 116 3.85 -0.64 -13.31
CA ALA A 116 4.82 -1.67 -13.67
C ALA A 116 4.80 -1.91 -15.19
N GLY A 117 5.89 -2.42 -15.74
CA GLY A 117 6.04 -2.63 -17.18
C GLY A 117 7.27 -3.43 -17.55
N GLU A 118 7.46 -3.68 -18.85
CA GLU A 118 8.63 -4.43 -19.35
C GLU A 118 9.94 -3.61 -19.32
N ASN A 119 9.83 -2.31 -19.07
CA ASN A 119 10.93 -1.39 -18.88
C ASN A 119 10.42 -0.11 -18.20
N ILE A 120 11.33 0.81 -17.89
CA ILE A 120 11.02 2.07 -17.19
C ILE A 120 10.06 2.97 -17.99
N LYS A 121 10.13 2.96 -19.33
CA LYS A 121 9.22 3.74 -20.17
C LYS A 121 7.78 3.22 -20.03
N GLU A 122 7.60 1.91 -19.93
CA GLU A 122 6.30 1.30 -19.69
C GLU A 122 5.82 1.47 -18.25
N ALA A 123 6.67 1.18 -17.27
CA ALA A 123 6.33 1.26 -15.85
C ALA A 123 5.92 2.68 -15.44
N SER A 124 6.54 3.70 -16.05
CA SER A 124 6.25 5.12 -15.81
C SER A 124 5.11 5.70 -16.68
N LYS A 125 4.38 4.88 -17.46
CA LYS A 125 3.23 5.35 -18.24
C LYS A 125 2.18 5.97 -17.31
N ILE A 126 1.69 7.15 -17.73
CA ILE A 126 0.57 7.83 -17.08
C ILE A 126 -0.72 7.18 -17.57
N LEU A 127 -1.60 6.81 -16.64
CA LEU A 127 -2.94 6.38 -16.99
C LEU A 127 -3.87 7.60 -16.97
N TYR A 128 -4.51 7.91 -18.10
CA TYR A 128 -5.51 8.97 -18.20
C TYR A 128 -6.92 8.39 -18.14
N ILE A 129 -7.65 8.67 -17.06
CA ILE A 129 -9.05 8.29 -16.88
C ILE A 129 -9.90 9.46 -17.36
N LYS A 130 -10.71 9.22 -18.40
CA LYS A 130 -11.47 10.28 -19.10
C LYS A 130 -12.97 9.99 -19.05
N LYS A 131 -13.76 11.00 -18.70
CA LYS A 131 -15.23 10.97 -18.83
C LYS A 131 -15.73 12.37 -19.18
N ASN A 132 -16.41 12.47 -20.32
CA ASN A 132 -16.79 13.76 -20.92
C ASN A 132 -15.54 14.67 -21.04
N ASN A 133 -15.60 15.88 -20.50
CA ASN A 133 -14.48 16.82 -20.55
C ASN A 133 -13.51 16.69 -19.36
N ILE A 134 -13.74 15.75 -18.44
CA ILE A 134 -12.95 15.59 -17.22
C ILE A 134 -11.88 14.52 -17.44
N VAL A 135 -10.63 14.89 -17.17
CA VAL A 135 -9.45 14.02 -17.26
C VAL A 135 -8.74 13.97 -15.92
N VAL A 136 -8.62 12.76 -15.36
CA VAL A 136 -7.85 12.47 -14.15
C VAL A 136 -6.69 11.56 -14.54
N SER A 137 -5.45 12.01 -14.32
CA SER A 137 -4.28 11.17 -14.52
C SER A 137 -3.89 10.46 -13.23
N VAL A 138 -3.40 9.23 -13.38
CA VAL A 138 -2.86 8.41 -12.28
C VAL A 138 -1.47 7.93 -12.64
N ILE A 139 -0.52 8.08 -11.72
CA ILE A 139 0.85 7.58 -11.85
C ILE A 139 1.13 6.68 -10.64
N GLY A 140 1.59 5.46 -10.91
CA GLY A 140 1.93 4.47 -9.89
C GLY A 140 3.40 4.57 -9.54
N LEU A 141 3.71 4.60 -8.26
CA LEU A 141 5.06 4.73 -7.73
C LEU A 141 5.24 3.73 -6.61
N CYS A 142 6.41 3.10 -6.53
CA CYS A 142 6.75 2.25 -5.40
C CYS A 142 8.08 2.68 -4.80
N HIS A 143 8.21 2.54 -3.48
CA HIS A 143 9.49 2.66 -2.81
C HIS A 143 10.49 1.66 -3.38
N LYS A 144 11.79 1.88 -3.16
CA LYS A 144 12.88 0.98 -3.58
C LYS A 144 12.82 -0.40 -2.91
N GLU A 145 11.86 -1.19 -3.35
CA GLU A 145 11.49 -2.52 -2.88
C GLU A 145 10.86 -3.28 -4.06
N GLY A 146 11.13 -4.58 -4.18
CA GLY A 146 10.75 -5.38 -5.35
C GLY A 146 11.72 -5.23 -6.54
N LEU A 147 11.28 -5.67 -7.72
CA LEU A 147 12.05 -5.61 -8.96
C LEU A 147 11.86 -4.23 -9.63
N ILE A 148 12.93 -3.45 -9.75
CA ILE A 148 12.89 -2.09 -10.31
C ILE A 148 13.05 -2.13 -11.82
N ALA A 149 12.18 -1.40 -12.53
CA ALA A 149 12.24 -1.31 -13.99
C ALA A 149 13.52 -0.60 -14.43
N GLY A 150 14.27 -1.23 -15.34
CA GLY A 150 15.44 -0.64 -15.98
C GLY A 150 15.10 -0.14 -17.39
N GLU A 151 16.11 0.30 -18.13
CA GLU A 151 15.94 0.75 -19.52
C GLU A 151 15.38 -0.36 -20.42
N ASN A 152 15.84 -1.59 -20.23
CA ASN A 152 15.46 -2.76 -21.01
C ASN A 152 15.07 -3.97 -20.14
N THR A 153 14.71 -3.73 -18.87
CA THR A 153 14.37 -4.82 -17.94
C THR A 153 13.03 -4.56 -17.24
N PRO A 154 12.17 -5.58 -17.09
CA PRO A 154 10.88 -5.43 -16.42
C PRO A 154 11.01 -4.99 -14.97
N GLY A 155 9.98 -4.31 -14.49
CA GLY A 155 9.89 -3.94 -13.09
C GLY A 155 8.82 -2.90 -12.79
N ILE A 156 8.83 -2.43 -11.56
CA ILE A 156 8.00 -1.34 -11.04
C ILE A 156 8.62 0.03 -11.29
N PHE A 157 7.79 1.06 -11.35
CA PHE A 157 8.25 2.45 -11.39
C PHE A 157 8.66 2.89 -9.97
N CYS A 158 9.98 2.93 -9.76
CA CYS A 158 10.58 3.24 -8.46
C CYS A 158 10.70 4.74 -8.19
N ASP A 159 10.43 5.15 -6.96
CA ASP A 159 10.55 6.53 -6.48
C ASP A 159 11.97 7.10 -6.47
N GLU A 160 12.99 6.26 -6.64
CA GLU A 160 14.39 6.68 -6.83
C GLU A 160 14.62 7.37 -8.18
N TYR A 161 13.80 7.09 -9.20
CA TYR A 161 13.83 7.81 -10.48
C TYR A 161 13.11 9.16 -10.38
N PHE A 162 13.42 9.94 -9.33
CA PHE A 162 12.64 11.11 -8.96
C PHE A 162 12.59 12.19 -10.05
N ASP A 163 13.62 12.30 -10.89
CA ASP A 163 13.59 13.21 -12.04
C ASP A 163 12.56 12.78 -13.09
N VAL A 164 12.49 11.48 -13.39
CA VAL A 164 11.43 10.91 -14.26
C VAL A 164 10.05 11.12 -13.64
N VAL A 165 9.92 10.97 -12.32
CA VAL A 165 8.66 11.25 -11.61
C VAL A 165 8.22 12.71 -11.83
N LYS A 166 9.12 13.68 -11.69
CA LYS A 166 8.82 15.10 -11.95
C LYS A 166 8.41 15.34 -13.39
N GLU A 167 9.09 14.74 -14.35
CA GLU A 167 8.76 14.85 -15.77
C GLU A 167 7.37 14.31 -16.07
N LYS A 168 7.03 13.14 -15.51
CA LYS A 168 5.70 12.52 -15.68
C LYS A 168 4.59 13.32 -15.01
N VAL A 169 4.84 13.90 -13.83
CA VAL A 169 3.88 14.83 -13.21
C VAL A 169 3.68 16.07 -14.09
N LYS A 170 4.75 16.64 -14.64
CA LYS A 170 4.67 17.80 -15.54
C LYS A 170 3.94 17.49 -16.84
N GLU A 171 4.16 16.31 -17.42
CA GLU A 171 3.44 15.79 -18.59
C GLU A 171 1.93 15.67 -18.26
N ALA A 172 1.61 14.98 -17.16
CA ALA A 172 0.24 14.76 -16.71
C ALA A 172 -0.52 16.07 -16.45
N LYS A 173 0.13 17.11 -15.90
CA LYS A 173 -0.48 18.43 -15.65
C LYS A 173 -0.87 19.20 -16.91
N LYS A 174 -0.29 18.88 -18.08
CA LYS A 174 -0.68 19.52 -19.34
C LYS A 174 -1.99 18.98 -19.90
N GLU A 175 -2.30 17.72 -19.59
CA GLU A 175 -3.41 16.98 -20.22
C GLU A 175 -4.55 16.64 -19.24
N SER A 176 -4.39 16.94 -17.95
CA SER A 176 -5.33 16.52 -16.90
C SER A 176 -5.84 17.67 -16.04
N ASN A 177 -7.09 17.55 -15.59
CA ASN A 177 -7.65 18.41 -14.53
C ASN A 177 -6.99 18.12 -13.18
N PHE A 178 -6.73 16.84 -12.89
CA PHE A 178 -6.11 16.39 -11.64
C PHE A 178 -5.05 15.33 -11.89
N VAL A 179 -3.94 15.41 -11.16
CA VAL A 179 -2.87 14.41 -11.14
C VAL A 179 -2.87 13.67 -9.80
N ILE A 180 -3.10 12.37 -9.86
CA ILE A 180 -3.07 11.47 -8.71
C ILE A 180 -1.77 10.67 -8.74
N LEU A 181 -1.07 10.64 -7.60
CA LEU A 181 0.06 9.74 -7.41
C LEU A 181 -0.36 8.61 -6.46
N ASN A 182 -0.40 7.39 -7.00
CA ASN A 182 -0.69 6.19 -6.23
C ASN A 182 0.65 5.59 -5.77
N TYR A 183 0.90 5.63 -4.46
CA TYR A 183 2.24 5.41 -3.91
C TYR A 183 2.30 4.20 -2.97
N HIS A 184 3.07 3.19 -3.34
CA HIS A 184 3.27 2.00 -2.52
C HIS A 184 4.60 2.07 -1.76
N GLY A 185 4.54 2.27 -0.45
CA GLY A 185 5.70 2.12 0.41
C GLY A 185 5.57 2.88 1.72
N GLY A 186 6.35 2.47 2.71
CA GLY A 186 6.37 3.10 4.03
C GLY A 186 6.93 2.15 5.05
N GLU A 187 6.61 2.40 6.31
CA GLU A 187 6.90 1.47 7.40
C GLU A 187 5.64 0.65 7.70
N GLU A 188 5.73 -0.67 7.53
CA GLU A 188 4.62 -1.59 7.76
C GLU A 188 4.06 -1.48 9.19
N TYR A 189 2.74 -1.61 9.29
CA TYR A 189 1.95 -1.73 10.53
C TYR A 189 1.98 -0.53 11.47
N THR A 190 2.66 0.56 11.09
CA THR A 190 2.61 1.84 11.80
C THR A 190 1.36 2.62 11.40
N ILE A 191 0.56 3.10 12.35
CA ILE A 191 -0.66 3.90 12.09
C ILE A 191 -0.34 5.40 11.89
N ILE A 192 0.91 5.78 12.17
CA ILE A 192 1.42 7.12 11.90
C ILE A 192 2.55 6.98 10.87
N PRO A 193 2.52 7.71 9.75
CA PRO A 193 3.60 7.64 8.77
C PRO A 193 4.89 8.17 9.41
N ARG A 194 6.04 7.59 9.09
CA ARG A 194 7.31 8.16 9.58
C ARG A 194 7.51 9.58 9.07
N PRO A 195 8.09 10.51 9.86
CA PRO A 195 8.35 11.88 9.43
C PRO A 195 9.04 12.03 8.07
N LYS A 196 10.02 11.17 7.76
CA LYS A 196 10.70 11.19 6.46
C LYS A 196 9.77 10.81 5.32
N ARG A 197 8.90 9.80 5.51
CA ARG A 197 7.88 9.38 4.54
C ARG A 197 6.84 10.48 4.34
N ARG A 198 6.36 11.05 5.44
CA ARG A 198 5.44 12.20 5.43
C ARG A 198 5.99 13.38 4.62
N LYS A 199 7.27 13.75 4.85
CA LYS A 199 7.97 14.80 4.10
C LYS A 199 8.12 14.45 2.61
N PHE A 200 8.41 13.19 2.29
CA PHE A 200 8.55 12.74 0.90
C PHE A 200 7.23 12.86 0.12
N LEU A 201 6.10 12.41 0.67
CA LEU A 201 4.80 12.54 -0.02
C LEU A 201 4.34 13.99 -0.17
N LYS A 202 4.71 14.88 0.76
CA LYS A 202 4.50 16.33 0.58
C LYS A 202 5.32 16.90 -0.57
N ARG A 203 6.56 16.43 -0.75
CA ARG A 203 7.39 16.81 -1.90
C ARG A 203 6.76 16.39 -3.24
N LEU A 204 6.01 15.29 -3.27
CA LEU A 204 5.28 14.87 -4.47
C LEU A 204 4.13 15.83 -4.82
N ILE A 205 3.48 16.44 -3.82
CA ILE A 205 2.56 17.57 -4.03
C ILE A 205 3.31 18.80 -4.56
N ASP A 206 4.46 19.14 -3.98
CA ASP A 206 5.23 20.32 -4.38
C ASP A 206 5.70 20.29 -5.85
N VAL A 207 5.90 19.10 -6.44
CA VAL A 207 6.28 18.96 -7.85
C VAL A 207 5.08 18.90 -8.80
N GLY A 208 3.86 19.02 -8.30
CA GLY A 208 2.65 19.19 -9.11
C GLY A 208 1.55 18.15 -8.89
N GLY A 209 1.73 17.19 -7.97
CA GLY A 209 0.65 16.25 -7.61
C GLY A 209 -0.54 16.97 -6.97
N ASP A 210 -1.76 16.57 -7.29
CA ASP A 210 -2.99 17.14 -6.72
C ASP A 210 -3.57 16.27 -5.58
N ILE A 211 -3.34 14.96 -5.66
CA ILE A 211 -3.84 13.95 -4.72
C ILE A 211 -2.78 12.86 -4.58
N ILE A 212 -2.46 12.47 -3.34
CA ILE A 212 -1.65 11.28 -3.07
C ILE A 212 -2.54 10.22 -2.43
N ILE A 213 -2.48 9.00 -2.94
CA ILE A 213 -3.15 7.83 -2.36
C ILE A 213 -2.08 6.78 -2.13
N ALA A 214 -1.72 6.55 -0.86
CA ALA A 214 -0.63 5.64 -0.52
C ALA A 214 -1.12 4.29 0.05
N HIS A 215 -0.19 3.34 0.08
CA HIS A 215 -0.39 1.91 0.28
C HIS A 215 0.74 1.31 1.14
N HIS A 216 0.89 -0.02 1.20
CA HIS A 216 2.00 -0.78 1.79
C HIS A 216 2.01 -0.91 3.31
N SER A 217 1.58 0.11 4.06
CA SER A 217 1.68 0.02 5.52
C SER A 217 0.74 -1.04 6.13
N HIS A 218 -0.17 -1.62 5.32
CA HIS A 218 -1.20 -2.59 5.71
C HIS A 218 -2.16 -2.13 6.82
N VAL A 219 -2.07 -0.87 7.23
CA VAL A 219 -2.96 -0.18 8.18
C VAL A 219 -3.28 1.20 7.64
N PHE A 220 -4.38 1.81 8.06
CA PHE A 220 -4.69 3.17 7.64
C PHE A 220 -3.79 4.18 8.37
N GLN A 221 -3.16 5.12 7.65
CA GLN A 221 -2.14 6.05 8.22
C GLN A 221 -2.58 7.52 8.35
N GLY A 222 -3.86 7.80 8.16
CA GLY A 222 -4.43 9.14 8.30
C GLY A 222 -4.35 9.98 7.02
N ILE A 223 -4.98 11.15 7.09
CA ILE A 223 -5.26 12.03 5.96
C ILE A 223 -4.80 13.44 6.28
N GLU A 224 -4.09 14.07 5.37
CA GLU A 224 -3.60 15.43 5.55
C GLU A 224 -3.93 16.31 4.35
N SER A 225 -4.43 17.52 4.63
CA SER A 225 -4.43 18.58 3.64
C SER A 225 -3.11 19.35 3.68
N PHE A 226 -2.48 19.51 2.52
CA PHE A 226 -1.22 20.21 2.37
C PHE A 226 -1.26 21.03 1.07
N ASN A 227 -1.03 22.35 1.14
CA ASN A 227 -1.11 23.27 0.00
C ASN A 227 -2.43 23.15 -0.80
N ASN A 228 -3.57 23.03 -0.10
CA ASN A 228 -4.91 22.82 -0.68
C ASN A 228 -5.06 21.52 -1.49
N LYS A 229 -4.12 20.58 -1.34
CA LYS A 229 -4.16 19.22 -1.89
C LYS A 229 -4.37 18.22 -0.77
N ILE A 230 -4.69 16.97 -1.12
CA ILE A 230 -5.01 15.93 -0.14
C ILE A 230 -4.02 14.76 -0.24
N ILE A 231 -3.60 14.25 0.91
CA ILE A 231 -2.69 13.10 1.03
C ILE A 231 -3.36 12.06 1.91
N PHE A 232 -3.61 10.87 1.37
CA PHE A 232 -3.96 9.67 2.13
C PHE A 232 -2.67 8.87 2.34
N TYR A 233 -2.16 8.83 3.58
CA TYR A 233 -0.85 8.22 3.87
C TYR A 233 -0.85 6.69 3.78
N SER A 234 -2.01 6.07 3.98
CA SER A 234 -2.29 4.69 3.60
C SER A 234 -3.79 4.44 3.71
N LEU A 235 -4.38 3.71 2.77
CA LEU A 235 -5.77 3.26 2.86
C LEU A 235 -5.95 1.96 3.66
N GLY A 236 -4.85 1.36 4.13
CA GLY A 236 -4.85 0.04 4.77
C GLY A 236 -5.09 -1.10 3.79
N ASN A 237 -5.39 -2.28 4.31
CA ASN A 237 -5.79 -3.42 3.49
C ASN A 237 -7.26 -3.28 3.06
N PHE A 238 -7.59 -3.76 1.86
CA PHE A 238 -8.96 -3.96 1.40
C PHE A 238 -9.32 -5.44 1.34
N VAL A 239 -8.48 -6.28 0.73
CA VAL A 239 -8.59 -7.74 0.81
C VAL A 239 -7.21 -8.29 1.10
N PHE A 240 -7.01 -8.94 2.25
CA PHE A 240 -5.70 -9.48 2.61
C PHE A 240 -5.81 -10.44 3.80
N ASP A 241 -5.26 -11.64 3.62
CA ASP A 241 -5.19 -12.61 4.71
C ASP A 241 -3.90 -13.45 4.65
N ILE A 242 -2.90 -13.01 5.43
CA ILE A 242 -1.72 -13.81 5.73
C ILE A 242 -1.51 -13.91 7.24
N PRO A 243 -1.01 -15.06 7.77
CA PRO A 243 -0.83 -15.26 9.20
C PRO A 243 0.02 -14.18 9.89
N TYR A 244 0.98 -13.60 9.16
CA TYR A 244 1.84 -12.55 9.69
C TYR A 244 1.07 -11.25 9.97
N HIS A 245 0.15 -10.83 9.09
CA HIS A 245 -0.65 -9.60 9.25
C HIS A 245 -1.62 -9.69 10.42
N ARG A 246 -2.15 -10.89 10.71
CA ARG A 246 -3.05 -11.13 11.84
C ARG A 246 -2.42 -10.81 13.22
N LYS A 247 -1.08 -10.70 13.29
CA LYS A 247 -0.35 -10.34 14.53
C LYS A 247 -0.40 -8.84 14.86
N PHE A 248 -0.74 -8.00 13.89
CA PHE A 248 -0.72 -6.55 14.04
C PHE A 248 -2.14 -5.98 14.11
N ALA A 249 -2.36 -5.07 15.05
CA ALA A 249 -3.62 -4.35 15.18
C ALA A 249 -3.92 -3.52 13.92
N PHE A 250 -5.20 -3.33 13.62
CA PHE A 250 -5.73 -2.52 12.52
C PHE A 250 -5.46 -3.06 11.11
N THR A 251 -4.80 -4.21 10.93
CA THR A 251 -4.57 -4.78 9.58
C THR A 251 -5.83 -5.35 8.93
N ASN A 252 -6.91 -5.50 9.69
CA ASN A 252 -8.24 -5.88 9.25
C ASN A 252 -9.17 -4.66 9.08
N MET A 253 -8.63 -3.44 9.17
CA MET A 253 -9.40 -2.21 8.96
C MET A 253 -8.77 -1.42 7.82
N GLY A 254 -9.61 -0.82 6.99
CA GLY A 254 -9.21 -0.01 5.85
C GLY A 254 -10.36 0.88 5.40
N ALA A 255 -10.20 1.59 4.30
CA ALA A 255 -11.30 2.36 3.74
C ALA A 255 -11.27 2.39 2.21
N ILE A 256 -12.46 2.48 1.62
CA ILE A 256 -12.63 2.93 0.25
C ILE A 256 -12.71 4.46 0.29
N VAL A 257 -11.91 5.13 -0.53
CA VAL A 257 -12.08 6.55 -0.82
C VAL A 257 -12.85 6.70 -2.13
N ASN A 258 -14.04 7.27 -2.05
CA ASN A 258 -14.84 7.63 -3.21
C ASN A 258 -14.62 9.09 -3.55
N PHE A 259 -13.98 9.37 -4.68
CA PHE A 259 -13.86 10.73 -5.19
C PHE A 259 -14.94 11.02 -6.22
N SER A 260 -15.49 12.23 -6.16
CA SER A 260 -16.33 12.81 -7.20
C SER A 260 -15.61 14.04 -7.76
N PHE A 261 -15.11 13.91 -8.99
CA PHE A 261 -14.42 14.99 -9.70
C PHE A 261 -15.38 15.71 -10.66
N THR A 262 -15.27 17.03 -10.71
CA THR A 262 -15.79 17.88 -11.79
C THR A 262 -14.61 18.50 -12.54
N MET A 263 -14.85 19.34 -13.55
CA MET A 263 -13.77 19.96 -14.33
C MET A 263 -12.72 20.70 -13.47
N ASN A 264 -13.17 21.37 -12.40
CA ASN A 264 -12.34 22.31 -11.63
C ASN A 264 -12.26 21.98 -10.13
N ASN A 265 -12.99 20.97 -9.66
CA ASN A 265 -12.99 20.62 -8.24
C ASN A 265 -13.12 19.11 -8.01
N TYR A 266 -12.76 18.65 -6.83
CA TYR A 266 -13.07 17.31 -6.35
C TYR A 266 -13.63 17.34 -4.93
N THR A 267 -14.44 16.35 -4.62
CA THR A 267 -14.87 16.04 -3.25
C THR A 267 -14.60 14.55 -3.00
N TYR A 268 -14.47 14.15 -1.73
CA TYR A 268 -14.32 12.74 -1.40
C TYR A 268 -15.20 12.33 -0.22
N LYS A 269 -15.53 11.05 -0.19
CA LYS A 269 -16.16 10.36 0.94
C LYS A 269 -15.33 9.14 1.30
N LEU A 270 -15.29 8.83 2.59
CA LEU A 270 -14.66 7.62 3.12
C LEU A 270 -15.74 6.62 3.47
N PHE A 271 -15.54 5.39 3.02
CA PHE A 271 -16.33 4.24 3.44
C PHE A 271 -15.40 3.29 4.18
N PRO A 272 -15.43 3.30 5.53
CA PRO A 272 -14.59 2.41 6.32
C PRO A 272 -15.05 0.95 6.13
N ILE A 273 -14.09 0.03 6.14
CA ILE A 273 -14.33 -1.40 5.94
C ILE A 273 -13.67 -2.22 7.03
N TYR A 274 -14.16 -3.44 7.20
CA TYR A 274 -13.63 -4.47 8.08
C TYR A 274 -13.38 -5.76 7.29
N ILE A 275 -12.20 -6.34 7.45
CA ILE A 275 -11.82 -7.62 6.85
C ILE A 275 -12.13 -8.73 7.87
N ASN A 276 -13.26 -9.41 7.68
CA ASN A 276 -13.62 -10.57 8.48
C ASN A 276 -12.88 -11.81 7.95
N ARG A 277 -11.71 -12.07 8.54
CA ARG A 277 -10.83 -13.18 8.15
C ARG A 277 -11.30 -14.57 8.61
N GLU A 278 -12.39 -14.64 9.38
CA GLU A 278 -13.02 -15.90 9.80
C GLU A 278 -14.10 -16.32 8.79
N SER A 279 -14.93 -15.38 8.33
CA SER A 279 -15.95 -15.64 7.30
C SER A 279 -15.44 -15.46 5.86
N GLY A 280 -14.30 -14.79 5.69
CA GLY A 280 -13.75 -14.40 4.40
C GLY A 280 -14.65 -13.37 3.71
N MET A 281 -15.14 -12.38 4.46
CA MET A 281 -15.98 -11.29 3.97
C MET A 281 -15.32 -9.93 4.23
N ILE A 282 -15.50 -9.01 3.28
CA ILE A 282 -15.22 -7.58 3.43
C ILE A 282 -16.54 -6.91 3.74
N GLU A 283 -16.60 -6.34 4.92
CA GLU A 283 -17.81 -5.80 5.53
C GLU A 283 -17.68 -4.27 5.65
N PHE A 284 -18.79 -3.56 5.53
CA PHE A 284 -18.82 -2.14 5.88
C PHE A 284 -18.63 -1.96 7.39
N SER A 285 -17.67 -1.13 7.78
CA SER A 285 -17.34 -0.84 9.19
C SER A 285 -17.85 0.55 9.58
N ASP A 286 -18.53 0.64 10.72
CA ASP A 286 -19.16 1.88 11.17
C ASP A 286 -18.30 2.69 12.17
N SER A 287 -18.98 3.56 12.93
CA SER A 287 -18.53 4.85 13.49
C SER A 287 -17.19 4.88 14.24
N ASP A 288 -16.73 3.77 14.80
CA ASP A 288 -15.53 3.75 15.65
C ASP A 288 -14.23 3.82 14.83
N PHE A 289 -14.19 3.19 13.65
CA PHE A 289 -13.02 3.32 12.79
C PHE A 289 -12.93 4.71 12.17
N THR A 290 -14.07 5.36 11.88
CA THR A 290 -14.09 6.75 11.45
C THR A 290 -13.47 7.69 12.49
N LYS A 291 -13.79 7.53 13.79
CA LYS A 291 -13.15 8.29 14.88
C LYS A 291 -11.65 8.05 14.92
N HIS A 292 -11.22 6.79 14.75
CA HIS A 292 -9.79 6.44 14.68
C HIS A 292 -9.08 7.19 13.55
N ILE A 293 -9.65 7.20 12.34
CA ILE A 293 -9.11 7.92 11.18
C ILE A 293 -8.94 9.41 11.51
N TYR A 294 -9.94 10.06 12.10
CA TYR A 294 -9.83 11.47 12.47
C TYR A 294 -8.71 11.72 13.49
N ASN A 295 -8.57 10.85 14.49
CA ASN A 295 -7.55 11.00 15.53
C ASN A 295 -6.13 10.92 14.96
N ILE A 296 -5.84 9.93 14.11
CA ILE A 296 -4.51 9.78 13.48
C ILE A 296 -4.25 10.86 12.42
N SER A 297 -5.30 11.42 11.82
CA SER A 297 -5.24 12.54 10.86
C SER A 297 -5.01 13.91 11.53
N SER A 298 -4.99 13.98 12.86
CA SER A 298 -4.75 15.25 13.57
C SER A 298 -3.33 15.80 13.39
N PHE A 299 -2.37 14.94 13.05
CA PHE A 299 -0.94 15.28 12.85
C PHE A 299 -0.41 16.33 13.85
N SER A 300 -0.79 16.19 15.13
CA SER A 300 -0.59 17.21 16.17
C SER A 300 0.87 17.66 16.34
N LYS A 301 1.12 18.74 17.11
CA LYS A 301 2.48 19.21 17.46
C LYS A 301 3.39 18.10 18.02
N LYS A 302 2.81 17.07 18.66
CA LYS A 302 3.53 15.89 19.19
C LYS A 302 3.70 14.76 18.15
N PHE A 303 3.57 15.04 16.85
CA PHE A 303 3.62 14.03 15.79
C PHE A 303 4.82 13.09 15.89
N TYR A 304 6.03 13.62 16.09
CA TYR A 304 7.24 12.80 16.19
C TYR A 304 7.21 11.87 17.41
N THR A 305 6.79 12.39 18.56
CA THR A 305 6.61 11.61 19.80
C THR A 305 5.54 10.54 19.65
N ASN A 306 4.42 10.86 18.98
CA ASN A 306 3.36 9.90 18.69
C ASN A 306 3.85 8.79 17.76
N TRP A 307 4.64 9.14 16.74
CA TRP A 307 5.26 8.16 15.85
C TRP A 307 6.25 7.25 16.58
N ILE A 308 7.09 7.81 17.45
CA ILE A 308 8.02 7.03 18.30
C ILE A 308 7.24 6.05 19.21
N ARG A 309 6.13 6.50 19.81
CA ARG A 309 5.24 5.65 20.61
C ARG A 309 4.63 4.53 19.77
N ASP A 310 4.22 4.83 18.55
CA ASP A 310 3.69 3.85 17.61
C ASP A 310 4.76 2.84 17.16
N ALA A 311 5.97 3.28 16.87
CA ALA A 311 7.10 2.41 16.57
C ALA A 311 7.41 1.46 17.74
N ASN A 312 7.34 1.94 18.98
CA ASN A 312 7.43 1.09 20.17
C ASN A 312 6.29 0.06 20.23
N ARG A 313 5.05 0.44 19.92
CA ARG A 313 3.92 -0.50 19.81
C ARG A 313 4.22 -1.56 18.76
N VAL A 314 4.56 -1.19 17.53
CA VAL A 314 4.81 -2.16 16.45
C VAL A 314 5.96 -3.10 16.78
N PHE A 315 7.07 -2.57 17.31
CA PHE A 315 8.24 -3.38 17.60
C PHE A 315 8.05 -4.31 18.81
N PHE A 316 7.33 -3.87 19.85
CA PHE A 316 7.22 -4.60 21.11
C PHE A 316 5.84 -5.19 21.39
N ASN A 317 4.84 -5.06 20.51
CA ASN A 317 3.57 -5.75 20.73
C ASN A 317 3.82 -7.27 20.76
N LYS A 318 3.43 -7.85 21.90
CA LYS A 318 3.78 -9.18 22.38
C LYS A 318 3.16 -10.27 21.49
N ASN A 319 4.02 -10.99 20.76
CA ASN A 319 3.95 -12.43 20.40
C ASN A 319 4.92 -12.82 19.27
N LEU A 320 5.97 -12.04 19.03
CA LEU A 320 7.13 -12.47 18.25
C LEU A 320 8.27 -12.84 19.22
N THR A 321 8.02 -13.81 20.10
CA THR A 321 9.09 -14.47 20.84
C THR A 321 9.93 -15.30 19.87
N ASN A 322 11.18 -14.89 19.69
CA ASN A 322 12.37 -15.66 19.28
C ASN A 322 12.37 -16.53 18.00
N ASN A 323 11.26 -16.79 17.32
CA ASN A 323 11.19 -17.93 16.38
C ASN A 323 11.32 -17.64 14.88
N GLN A 324 11.71 -16.44 14.45
CA GLN A 324 11.94 -16.20 13.01
C GLN A 324 13.21 -15.39 12.78
N VAL A 325 14.33 -16.06 13.01
CA VAL A 325 15.57 -15.79 12.28
C VAL A 325 15.83 -17.02 11.43
N ASN A 326 15.14 -17.13 10.29
CA ASN A 326 15.58 -18.04 9.25
C ASN A 326 16.93 -17.52 8.75
N VAL A 327 17.92 -18.39 8.89
CA VAL A 327 19.35 -18.13 8.69
C VAL A 327 19.61 -17.88 7.22
N ILE A 328 20.00 -16.65 6.83
CA ILE A 328 20.45 -16.41 5.44
C ILE A 328 21.83 -15.73 5.35
N GLU A 329 22.36 -15.06 6.39
CA GLU A 329 23.78 -14.66 6.40
C GLU A 329 24.37 -14.69 7.80
N LYS A 330 25.46 -15.44 8.01
CA LYS A 330 26.25 -15.33 9.24
C LYS A 330 26.92 -13.95 9.27
N PRO A 331 26.66 -13.10 10.27
CA PRO A 331 27.38 -11.84 10.40
C PRO A 331 28.89 -12.06 10.41
N LYS A 332 29.66 -11.18 9.75
CA LYS A 332 31.12 -11.13 9.87
C LYS A 332 31.49 -11.15 11.37
N LYS A 333 32.45 -11.99 11.77
CA LYS A 333 32.85 -12.23 13.17
C LYS A 333 33.26 -10.91 13.86
N ASN A 334 32.31 -10.14 14.37
CA ASN A 334 32.60 -8.97 15.18
C ASN A 334 32.55 -9.39 16.65
N LYS A 335 33.74 -9.66 17.23
CA LYS A 335 33.89 -10.28 18.55
C LYS A 335 33.33 -9.43 19.69
N LEU A 336 33.29 -8.10 19.54
CA LEU A 336 32.88 -7.15 20.58
C LEU A 336 31.38 -7.23 20.93
N ILE A 337 30.48 -7.32 19.94
CA ILE A 337 29.03 -7.28 20.20
C ILE A 337 28.52 -8.60 20.81
N ARG A 338 29.20 -9.73 20.52
CA ARG A 338 28.94 -11.02 21.17
C ARG A 338 29.19 -11.02 22.68
N TYR A 339 29.96 -10.08 23.20
CA TYR A 339 30.21 -9.99 24.64
C TYR A 339 28.96 -9.52 25.42
N PHE A 340 28.11 -8.72 24.76
CA PHE A 340 26.93 -8.12 25.40
C PHE A 340 25.61 -8.85 25.12
N PHE A 341 25.58 -9.78 24.16
CA PHE A 341 24.35 -10.46 23.72
C PHE A 341 24.59 -11.94 23.39
N SER A 342 23.58 -12.78 23.66
CA SER A 342 23.56 -14.16 23.16
C SER A 342 23.72 -14.19 21.64
N LYS A 343 24.26 -15.29 21.10
CA LYS A 343 24.47 -15.46 19.65
C LYS A 343 23.18 -15.22 18.85
N GLU A 344 22.06 -15.75 19.34
CA GLU A 344 20.73 -15.59 18.75
C GLU A 344 20.30 -14.12 18.72
N LYS A 345 20.41 -13.43 19.86
CA LYS A 345 20.05 -12.02 19.98
C LYS A 345 20.94 -11.12 19.12
N TYR A 346 22.23 -11.44 18.98
CA TYR A 346 23.13 -10.74 18.08
C TYR A 346 22.71 -10.88 16.61
N ILE A 347 22.42 -12.11 16.16
CA ILE A 347 22.00 -12.36 14.77
C ILE A 347 20.67 -11.64 14.49
N TYR A 348 19.71 -11.72 15.40
CA TYR A 348 18.44 -11.00 15.31
C TYR A 348 18.63 -9.49 15.14
N LEU A 349 19.42 -8.86 16.02
CA LEU A 349 19.73 -7.43 15.94
C LEU A 349 20.47 -7.07 14.65
N TYR A 350 21.40 -7.91 14.20
CA TYR A 350 22.13 -7.69 12.95
C TYR A 350 21.18 -7.63 11.75
N HIS A 351 20.24 -8.57 11.63
CA HIS A 351 19.27 -8.57 10.54
C HIS A 351 18.34 -7.35 10.59
N ILE A 352 17.82 -7.00 11.78
CA ILE A 352 17.01 -5.78 11.95
C ILE A 352 17.78 -4.53 11.53
N MET A 353 19.06 -4.43 11.88
CA MET A 353 19.89 -3.28 11.54
C MET A 353 20.27 -3.21 10.06
N LYS A 354 20.23 -4.33 9.32
CA LYS A 354 20.39 -4.37 7.86
C LYS A 354 19.08 -4.02 7.13
N ASP A 355 17.94 -4.36 7.71
CA ASP A 355 16.62 -4.12 7.13
C ASP A 355 16.26 -2.62 7.17
N LYS A 356 16.11 -2.00 5.99
CA LYS A 356 15.83 -0.55 5.88
C LYS A 356 14.44 -0.16 6.36
N VAL A 357 13.48 -1.09 6.38
CA VAL A 357 12.09 -0.88 6.82
C VAL A 357 12.00 -1.10 8.34
N ARG A 358 12.59 -2.18 8.87
CA ARG A 358 12.53 -2.50 10.31
C ARG A 358 13.48 -1.66 11.17
N ARG A 359 14.65 -1.27 10.65
CA ARG A 359 15.65 -0.50 11.42
C ARG A 359 15.10 0.80 12.00
N PRO A 360 14.43 1.70 11.23
CA PRO A 360 13.88 2.93 11.80
C PRO A 360 12.84 2.69 12.89
N ILE A 361 11.99 1.67 12.74
CA ILE A 361 10.99 1.28 13.75
C ILE A 361 11.71 0.83 15.03
N PHE A 362 12.70 -0.05 14.91
CA PHE A 362 13.48 -0.54 16.03
C PHE A 362 14.19 0.58 16.81
N ILE A 363 14.94 1.44 16.11
CA ILE A 363 15.66 2.56 16.75
C ILE A 363 14.68 3.46 17.51
N SER A 364 13.53 3.75 16.91
CA SER A 364 12.52 4.62 17.52
C SER A 364 11.86 3.95 18.72
N ALA A 365 11.61 2.65 18.67
CA ALA A 365 11.14 1.88 19.80
C ALA A 365 12.12 1.92 20.99
N ILE A 366 13.43 1.89 20.73
CA ILE A 366 14.46 2.06 21.77
C ILE A 366 14.46 3.49 22.33
N ILE A 367 14.39 4.51 21.46
CA ILE A 367 14.29 5.92 21.87
C ILE A 367 13.07 6.12 22.79
N TYR A 368 11.90 5.57 22.44
CA TYR A 368 10.71 5.62 23.29
C TYR A 368 10.99 5.08 24.70
N LYS A 369 11.58 3.89 24.80
CA LYS A 369 11.89 3.26 26.09
C LYS A 369 12.85 4.10 26.93
N LEU A 370 13.84 4.72 26.31
CA LEU A 370 14.79 5.60 27.00
C LEU A 370 14.10 6.87 27.50
N LEU A 371 13.39 7.59 26.61
CA LEU A 371 12.67 8.82 26.99
C LEU A 371 11.63 8.54 28.07
N ASN A 372 10.91 7.43 27.98
CA ASN A 372 9.90 7.05 28.97
C ASN A 372 10.53 6.74 30.34
N ARG A 373 11.69 6.06 30.37
CA ARG A 373 12.43 5.81 31.62
C ARG A 373 12.98 7.08 32.27
N LEU A 374 13.32 8.09 31.46
CA LEU A 374 13.81 9.38 31.93
C LEU A 374 12.70 10.40 32.26
N GLY A 375 11.41 10.03 32.08
CA GLY A 375 10.28 10.94 32.31
C GLY A 375 10.14 12.05 31.26
N LEU A 376 10.79 11.92 30.09
CA LEU A 376 10.87 12.93 29.04
C LEU A 376 9.80 12.75 27.93
N MET A 377 8.81 11.90 28.14
CA MET A 377 7.77 11.57 27.15
C MET A 377 6.50 12.44 27.25
N ASN A 378 6.39 13.30 28.27
CA ASN A 378 5.21 14.11 28.55
C ASN A 378 5.12 15.37 27.70
#